data_AF-A0AAN9G655-F1
#
_entry.id   AF-A0AAN9G655-F1
#
_cell.length_a   1.000
_cell.length_b   1.000
_cell.length_c   1.000
_cell.angle_alpha   90.00
_cell.angle_beta   90.00
_cell.angle_gamma   90.00
#
_symmetry.space_group_name_H-M   'P 1'
#
loop_
_entity.id
_entity.type
_entity.pdbx_description
1 polymer ?
#
loop_
_entity_poly.entity_id
_entity_poly.type
_entity_poly.pdbx_seq_one_letter_code
_entity_poly.pdbx_strand_id
1 'polypeptide(L)'
;MNEADFTKAVLELNFLPLTITTNPEMLKVYLPALRADLTVVDQIIYDLPQRLLQEPLNCPLSVFVSIEDNEYDQEAWKQLTQGLFNVNKFVGAHSYMKDPHNQKIICDLINADAAALQ
;
A
#
# COMPACT_ATOMS: atom_id res chain seq x y z
N MET A 1 1.74 -2.82 -21.20
CA MET A 1 0.46 -3.57 -21.11
C MET A 1 -0.61 -2.88 -21.96
N ASN A 2 -1.42 -3.63 -22.72
CA ASN A 2 -2.52 -3.03 -23.50
C ASN A 2 -3.70 -2.64 -22.58
N GLU A 3 -4.73 -1.99 -23.13
CA GLU A 3 -5.87 -1.48 -22.33
C GLU A 3 -6.77 -2.59 -21.79
N ALA A 4 -6.98 -3.67 -22.55
CA ALA A 4 -7.81 -4.79 -22.13
C ALA A 4 -7.20 -5.55 -20.95
N ASP A 5 -5.90 -5.85 -21.04
CA ASP A 5 -5.15 -6.51 -19.96
C ASP A 5 -5.07 -5.63 -18.71
N PHE A 6 -4.87 -4.31 -18.89
CA PHE A 6 -4.86 -3.36 -17.78
C PHE A 6 -6.22 -3.32 -17.07
N THR A 7 -7.31 -3.22 -17.84
CA THR A 7 -8.67 -3.20 -17.28
C THR A 7 -8.95 -4.48 -16.50
N LYS A 8 -8.56 -5.64 -17.06
CA LYS A 8 -8.72 -6.93 -16.39
C LYS A 8 -7.97 -6.97 -15.05
N ALA A 9 -6.68 -6.61 -15.04
CA ALA A 9 -5.86 -6.59 -13.83
C ALA A 9 -6.45 -5.66 -12.75
N VAL A 10 -6.93 -4.47 -13.15
CA VAL A 10 -7.59 -3.52 -12.25
C VAL A 10 -8.86 -4.10 -11.61
N LEU A 11 -9.65 -4.83 -12.37
CA LEU A 11 -10.87 -5.47 -11.86
C LEU A 11 -10.57 -6.62 -10.90
N GLU A 12 -9.52 -7.40 -11.16
CA GLU A 12 -9.10 -8.53 -10.30
C GLU A 12 -8.64 -8.07 -8.91
N LEU A 13 -8.01 -6.89 -8.82
CA LEU A 13 -7.53 -6.32 -7.55
C LEU A 13 -8.66 -5.83 -6.62
N ASN A 14 -9.92 -5.82 -7.07
CA ASN A 14 -11.12 -5.54 -6.26
C ASN A 14 -11.08 -4.24 -5.42
N PHE A 15 -10.28 -3.24 -5.81
CA PHE A 15 -10.15 -1.98 -5.07
C PHE A 15 -11.13 -0.90 -5.52
N LEU A 16 -11.77 -1.03 -6.68
CA LEU A 16 -12.79 -0.10 -7.15
C LEU A 16 -14.19 -0.54 -6.67
N PRO A 17 -15.04 0.40 -6.21
CA PRO A 17 -16.43 0.11 -5.88
C PRO A 17 -17.20 -0.53 -7.05
N LEU A 18 -18.17 -1.39 -6.75
CA LEU A 18 -19.03 -2.03 -7.75
C LEU A 18 -19.74 -1.02 -8.65
N THR A 19 -20.10 0.16 -8.13
CA THR A 19 -20.72 1.26 -8.90
C THR A 19 -19.82 1.79 -10.01
N ILE A 20 -18.49 1.62 -9.89
CA ILE A 20 -17.52 1.95 -10.92
C ILE A 20 -17.32 0.75 -11.84
N THR A 21 -17.02 -0.44 -11.29
CA THR A 21 -16.63 -1.61 -12.09
C THR A 21 -17.75 -2.18 -12.95
N THR A 22 -19.01 -1.95 -12.59
CA THR A 22 -20.19 -2.39 -13.37
C THR A 22 -20.69 -1.34 -14.37
N ASN A 23 -20.12 -0.13 -14.39
CA ASN A 23 -20.50 0.94 -15.30
C ASN A 23 -19.35 1.23 -16.29
N PRO A 24 -19.48 0.82 -17.57
CA PRO A 24 -18.43 1.01 -18.58
C PRO A 24 -18.03 2.48 -18.78
N GLU A 25 -18.98 3.43 -18.68
CA GLU A 25 -18.67 4.85 -18.84
C GLU A 25 -17.88 5.40 -17.66
N MET A 26 -18.17 4.91 -16.44
CA MET A 26 -17.36 5.26 -15.27
C MET A 26 -15.97 4.67 -15.35
N LEU A 27 -15.81 3.41 -15.80
CA LEU A 27 -14.50 2.81 -16.01
C LEU A 27 -13.65 3.63 -16.99
N LYS A 28 -14.22 4.07 -18.12
CA LYS A 28 -13.52 4.93 -19.09
C LYS A 28 -12.97 6.22 -18.49
N VAL A 29 -13.65 6.78 -17.49
CA VAL A 29 -13.22 8.00 -16.79
C VAL A 29 -12.12 7.71 -15.76
N TYR A 30 -12.21 6.58 -15.04
CA TYR A 30 -11.27 6.26 -13.95
C TYR A 30 -9.95 5.63 -14.43
N LEU A 31 -10.01 4.78 -15.47
CA LEU A 31 -8.86 4.03 -15.94
C LEU A 31 -7.66 4.91 -16.36
N PRO A 32 -7.83 6.07 -17.02
CA PRO A 32 -6.70 6.93 -17.39
C PRO A 32 -5.93 7.47 -16.18
N ALA A 33 -6.64 7.95 -15.16
CA ALA A 33 -6.00 8.49 -13.95
C ALA A 33 -5.27 7.38 -13.19
N LEU A 34 -5.93 6.25 -12.99
CA LEU A 34 -5.35 5.08 -12.35
C LEU A 34 -4.12 4.54 -13.11
N ARG A 35 -4.16 4.53 -14.45
CA ARG A 35 -3.00 4.16 -15.27
C ARG A 35 -1.85 5.13 -15.06
N ALA A 36 -2.12 6.43 -14.98
CA ALA A 36 -1.07 7.42 -14.72
C ALA A 36 -0.42 7.18 -13.35
N ASP A 37 -1.22 6.97 -12.30
CA ASP A 37 -0.72 6.69 -10.95
C ASP A 37 0.17 5.43 -10.92
N LEU A 38 -0.30 4.34 -11.53
CA LEU A 38 0.46 3.08 -11.60
C LEU A 38 1.71 3.21 -12.49
N THR A 39 1.66 4.04 -13.54
CA THR A 39 2.84 4.31 -14.38
C THR A 39 3.92 5.03 -13.59
N VAL A 40 3.55 5.97 -12.71
CA VAL A 40 4.53 6.64 -11.83
C VAL A 40 5.23 5.60 -10.97
N VAL A 41 4.48 4.73 -10.30
CA VAL A 41 5.06 3.70 -9.41
C VAL A 41 5.92 2.70 -10.19
N ASP A 42 5.48 2.25 -11.36
CA ASP A 42 6.20 1.29 -12.22
C ASP A 42 7.51 1.88 -12.78
N GLN A 43 7.57 3.20 -12.95
CA GLN A 43 8.76 3.92 -13.42
C GLN A 43 9.70 4.34 -12.30
N ILE A 44 9.35 4.09 -11.03
CA ILE A 44 10.28 4.31 -9.91
C ILE A 44 11.39 3.26 -10.02
N ILE A 45 12.54 3.69 -10.54
CA ILE A 45 13.79 2.95 -10.41
C ILE A 45 14.36 3.29 -9.04
N TYR A 46 14.17 2.39 -8.08
CA TYR A 46 14.68 2.54 -6.73
C TYR A 46 15.86 1.59 -6.51
N ASP A 47 17.07 2.11 -6.75
CA ASP A 47 18.26 1.55 -6.11
C ASP A 47 18.29 2.08 -4.68
N LEU A 48 18.27 1.19 -3.68
CA LEU A 48 18.35 1.58 -2.28
C LEU A 48 19.50 2.59 -2.11
N PRO A 49 19.19 3.88 -1.86
CA PRO A 49 20.23 4.91 -1.90
C PRO A 49 21.31 4.58 -0.88
N GLN A 50 22.58 4.59 -1.30
CA GLN A 50 23.70 4.37 -0.38
C GLN A 50 23.63 5.30 0.84
N ARG A 51 23.05 6.48 0.67
CA ARG A 51 22.74 7.41 1.76
C ARG A 51 21.83 6.80 2.82
N LEU A 52 20.75 6.11 2.46
CA LEU A 52 19.84 5.47 3.43
C LEU A 52 20.47 4.26 4.11
N LEU A 53 21.48 3.63 3.50
CA LEU A 53 22.30 2.61 4.16
C LEU A 53 23.28 3.22 5.19
N GLN A 54 23.76 4.44 4.96
CA GLN A 54 24.70 5.13 5.85
C GLN A 54 24.00 5.93 6.95
N GLU A 55 22.84 6.50 6.63
CA GLU A 55 22.02 7.33 7.50
C GLU A 55 20.55 6.95 7.30
N PRO A 56 20.10 5.84 7.90
CA PRO A 56 18.69 5.46 7.92
C PRO A 56 17.84 6.50 8.68
N LEU A 57 16.53 6.43 8.52
CA LEU A 57 15.59 7.32 9.18
C LEU A 57 15.69 7.23 10.70
N ASN A 58 15.59 8.36 11.39
CA ASN A 58 15.62 8.43 12.85
C ASN A 58 14.22 8.32 13.50
N CYS A 59 13.18 8.04 12.71
CA CYS A 59 11.81 7.89 13.21
C CYS A 59 11.36 6.43 13.19
N PRO A 60 10.48 6.00 14.11
CA PRO A 60 9.84 4.69 14.03
C PRO A 60 9.15 4.46 12.68
N LEU A 61 9.08 3.19 12.27
CA LEU A 61 8.43 2.78 11.04
C LEU A 61 7.48 1.60 11.31
N SER A 62 6.20 1.80 11.05
CA SER A 62 5.15 0.79 11.19
C SER A 62 4.62 0.41 9.80
N VAL A 63 4.72 -0.88 9.45
CA VAL A 63 4.23 -1.45 8.20
C VAL A 63 2.92 -2.17 8.48
N PHE A 64 1.92 -1.98 7.62
CA PHE A 64 0.62 -2.65 7.69
C PHE A 64 0.44 -3.48 6.43
N VAL A 65 0.12 -4.77 6.57
CA VAL A 65 -0.06 -5.67 5.43
C VAL A 65 -1.21 -6.64 5.60
N SER A 66 -1.73 -7.09 4.46
CA SER A 66 -2.62 -8.25 4.36
C SER A 66 -1.87 -9.55 4.69
N ILE A 67 -2.57 -10.58 5.18
CA ILE A 67 -2.05 -11.96 5.22
C ILE A 67 -2.38 -12.78 3.96
N GLU A 68 -3.37 -12.34 3.19
CA GLU A 68 -3.93 -13.05 2.04
C GLU A 68 -3.30 -12.60 0.71
N ASP A 69 -2.69 -11.41 0.69
CA ASP A 69 -2.12 -10.76 -0.51
C ASP A 69 -0.73 -10.15 -0.21
N ASN A 70 0.08 -10.87 0.57
CA ASN A 70 1.45 -10.44 0.91
C ASN A 70 2.49 -11.14 0.05
N GLU A 71 2.74 -10.59 -1.14
CA GLU A 71 3.74 -11.10 -2.08
C GLU A 71 5.16 -10.56 -1.82
N TYR A 72 5.29 -9.52 -0.99
CA TYR A 72 6.55 -8.81 -0.80
C TYR A 72 7.18 -9.04 0.58
N ASP A 73 8.51 -8.90 0.64
CA ASP A 73 9.26 -8.95 1.90
C ASP A 73 9.11 -7.64 2.67
N GLN A 74 8.20 -7.65 3.65
CA GLN A 74 7.93 -6.48 4.48
C GLN A 74 9.07 -6.17 5.46
N GLU A 75 9.88 -7.17 5.80
CA GLU A 75 11.04 -6.98 6.69
C GLU A 75 12.14 -6.16 6.00
N ALA A 76 12.14 -6.09 4.66
CA ALA A 76 13.06 -5.26 3.90
C ALA A 76 12.96 -3.77 4.24
N TRP A 77 11.83 -3.30 4.80
CA TRP A 77 11.67 -1.93 5.28
C TRP A 77 12.48 -1.62 6.55
N LYS A 78 12.86 -2.63 7.32
CA LYS A 78 13.61 -2.46 8.58
C LYS A 78 14.94 -1.74 8.38
N GLN A 79 15.61 -1.99 7.26
CA GLN A 79 16.92 -1.37 6.97
C GLN A 79 16.82 0.16 6.75
N LEU A 80 15.61 0.71 6.58
CA LEU A 80 15.40 2.12 6.30
C LEU A 80 15.27 2.97 7.56
N THR A 81 15.27 2.38 8.76
CA THR A 81 15.13 3.11 10.02
C THR A 81 16.08 2.59 11.10
N GLN A 82 16.54 3.49 11.97
CA GLN A 82 17.20 3.16 13.24
C GLN A 82 16.22 3.19 14.44
N GLY A 83 14.97 3.61 14.20
CA GLY A 83 13.90 3.63 15.20
C GLY A 83 13.23 2.27 15.41
N LEU A 84 12.16 2.27 16.20
CA LEU A 84 11.30 1.10 16.35
C LEU A 84 10.72 0.68 15.00
N PHE A 85 10.71 -0.63 14.73
CA PHE A 85 10.18 -1.20 13.50
C PHE A 85 9.14 -2.27 13.83
N ASN A 86 7.93 -2.10 13.32
CA ASN A 86 6.81 -3.01 13.56
C ASN A 86 6.14 -3.41 12.24
N VAL A 87 5.82 -4.69 12.08
CA VAL A 87 4.99 -5.19 10.98
C VAL A 87 3.68 -5.72 11.55
N ASN A 88 2.57 -5.09 11.17
CA ASN A 88 1.23 -5.41 11.60
C ASN A 88 0.49 -6.13 10.47
N LYS A 89 0.00 -7.34 10.74
CA LYS A 89 -0.63 -8.21 9.74
C LYS A 89 -2.14 -8.28 9.97
N PHE A 90 -2.91 -8.14 8.90
CA PHE A 90 -4.37 -8.08 8.93
C PHE A 90 -5.00 -9.14 8.03
N VAL A 91 -6.15 -9.64 8.44
CA VAL A 91 -7.00 -10.52 7.63
C VAL A 91 -7.68 -9.69 6.52
N GLY A 92 -7.88 -10.30 5.35
CA GLY A 92 -8.40 -9.69 4.14
C GLY A 92 -7.31 -9.42 3.10
N ALA A 93 -7.64 -9.51 1.81
CA ALA A 93 -6.75 -9.23 0.66
C ALA A 93 -6.38 -7.73 0.54
N HIS A 94 -6.05 -7.24 -0.66
CA HIS A 94 -5.61 -5.86 -0.91
C HIS A 94 -6.47 -4.75 -0.26
N SER A 95 -7.79 -4.95 -0.18
CA SER A 95 -8.73 -3.98 0.42
C SER A 95 -8.88 -4.11 1.95
N TYR A 96 -7.99 -4.81 2.66
CA TYR A 96 -8.07 -5.02 4.13
C TYR A 96 -8.23 -3.72 4.92
N MET A 97 -7.66 -2.60 4.43
CA MET A 97 -7.78 -1.27 5.04
C MET A 97 -9.18 -0.66 4.93
N LYS A 98 -10.09 -1.24 4.15
CA LYS A 98 -11.49 -0.79 4.02
C LYS A 98 -12.43 -1.49 5.01
N ASP A 99 -11.97 -2.58 5.63
CA ASP A 99 -12.74 -3.25 6.67
C ASP A 99 -12.82 -2.35 7.93
N PRO A 100 -14.00 -2.03 8.47
CA PRO A 100 -14.14 -1.12 9.61
C PRO A 100 -13.44 -1.60 10.88
N HIS A 101 -13.32 -2.92 11.08
CA HIS A 101 -12.63 -3.48 12.24
C HIS A 101 -11.11 -3.29 12.11
N ASN A 102 -10.55 -3.61 10.95
CA ASN A 102 -9.14 -3.34 10.64
C ASN A 102 -8.82 -1.84 10.72
N GLN A 103 -9.67 -0.97 10.17
CA GLN A 103 -9.50 0.49 10.25
C GLN A 103 -9.37 0.98 11.68
N LYS A 104 -10.25 0.50 12.58
CA LYS A 104 -10.19 0.88 13.99
C LYS A 104 -8.85 0.50 14.60
N ILE A 105 -8.39 -0.73 14.37
CA ILE A 105 -7.12 -1.24 14.91
C ILE A 105 -5.93 -0.44 14.35
N ILE A 106 -5.91 -0.17 13.05
CA ILE A 106 -4.86 0.63 12.40
C ILE A 106 -4.80 2.03 13.02
N CYS A 107 -5.95 2.69 13.19
CA CYS A 107 -6.02 4.01 13.84
C CYS A 107 -5.54 3.95 15.30
N ASP A 108 -5.91 2.93 16.07
CA ASP A 108 -5.47 2.76 17.45
C ASP A 108 -3.93 2.58 17.53
N LEU A 109 -3.35 1.81 16.60
CA LEU A 109 -1.89 1.63 16.50
C LEU A 109 -1.17 2.92 16.11
N ILE A 110 -1.69 3.66 15.11
CA ILE A 110 -1.12 4.96 14.71
C ILE A 110 -1.15 5.96 15.88
N ASN A 111 -2.26 5.99 16.64
CA ASN A 111 -2.38 6.86 17.81
C ASN A 111 -1.39 6.47 18.92
N ALA A 112 -1.17 5.17 19.14
CA ALA A 112 -0.19 4.69 20.11
C ALA A 112 1.25 5.05 19.70
N ASP A 113 1.60 4.85 18.43
CA ASP A 113 2.91 5.24 17.88
C ASP A 113 3.14 6.74 18.02
N ALA A 114 2.14 7.57 17.69
CA ALA A 114 2.22 9.02 17.83
C ALA A 114 2.36 9.48 19.30
N ALA A 115 1.68 8.83 20.23
CA ALA A 115 1.79 9.14 21.66
C ALA A 115 3.16 8.77 22.23
N ALA A 116 3.81 7.72 21.72
CA ALA A 116 5.15 7.30 22.15
C ALA A 116 6.28 8.24 21.67
N LEU A 117 5.98 9.18 20.76
CA LEU A 117 6.90 10.18 20.24
C LEU A 117 6.86 11.52 21.00
N GLN A 118 5.95 11.67 21.97
CA GLN A 118 5.79 12.86 22.82
C GLN A 118 6.55 12.71 24.14
#